data_AF-A0A2N8NRK8-F1
#
_entry.id   AF-A0A2N8NRK8-F1
#
_cell.length_a   1.000
_cell.length_b   1.000
_cell.length_c   1.000
_cell.angle_alpha   90.00
_cell.angle_beta   90.00
_cell.angle_gamma   90.00
#
_symmetry.space_group_name_H-M   'P 1'
#
loop_
_entity.id
_entity.type
_entity.pdbx_description
1 polymer ?
#
loop_
_entity_poly.entity_id
_entity_poly.type
_entity_poly.pdbx_seq_one_letter_code
_entity_poly.pdbx_strand_id
1 'polypeptide(L)'
;MLAARGEVAAARDFVSTHRGAVGCRARTRLAEAERHLTRARGLPADEGREILSATGHADSLARQARALAEHDVTDYLTGGGAGRPAPYDPEASRPARALGGALLGGVIIAGLLPATFGGGATRGRLADGAEG
;
A
#
# COMPACT_ATOMS: atom_id res chain seq x y z
N MET A 1 -6.94 -19.24 17.91
CA MET A 1 -6.83 -19.14 16.44
C MET A 1 -7.72 -18.07 15.82
N LEU A 2 -8.97 -17.90 16.25
CA LEU A 2 -9.89 -16.89 15.68
C LEU A 2 -9.35 -15.46 15.82
N ALA A 3 -8.85 -15.08 17.01
CA ALA A 3 -8.27 -13.76 17.25
C ALA A 3 -7.12 -13.44 16.28
N ALA A 4 -6.11 -14.33 16.18
CA ALA A 4 -4.99 -14.13 15.25
C ALA A 4 -5.43 -14.05 13.78
N ARG A 5 -6.45 -14.81 13.37
CA ARG A 5 -7.03 -14.70 12.02
C ARG A 5 -7.67 -13.34 11.79
N GLY A 6 -8.43 -12.85 12.78
CA GLY A 6 -9.02 -11.52 12.75
C GLY A 6 -7.96 -10.42 12.67
N GLU A 7 -6.90 -10.52 13.47
CA GLU A 7 -5.83 -9.53 13.48
C GLU A 7 -5.04 -9.50 12.17
N VAL A 8 -4.69 -10.68 11.61
CA VAL A 8 -4.04 -10.77 10.30
C VAL A 8 -4.92 -10.19 9.20
N ALA A 9 -6.23 -10.47 9.22
CA ALA A 9 -7.17 -9.91 8.26
C ALA A 9 -7.26 -8.37 8.40
N ALA A 10 -7.41 -7.86 9.62
CA ALA A 10 -7.48 -6.42 9.88
C ALA A 10 -6.20 -5.69 9.45
N ALA A 11 -5.02 -6.27 9.72
CA ALA A 11 -3.75 -5.72 9.27
C ALA A 11 -3.63 -5.74 7.74
N ARG A 12 -4.04 -6.83 7.08
CA ARG A 12 -4.07 -6.94 5.62
C ARG A 12 -4.97 -5.90 4.98
N ASP A 13 -6.19 -5.75 5.50
CA ASP A 13 -7.17 -4.80 4.98
C ASP A 13 -6.66 -3.36 5.10
N PHE A 14 -6.08 -3.02 6.25
CA PHE A 14 -5.47 -1.72 6.48
C PHE A 14 -4.32 -1.43 5.49
N VAL A 15 -3.38 -2.38 5.34
CA VAL A 15 -2.25 -2.26 4.41
C VAL A 15 -2.72 -2.15 2.97
N SER A 16 -3.74 -2.91 2.57
CA SER A 16 -4.28 -2.89 1.21
C SER A 16 -4.94 -1.55 0.87
N THR A 17 -5.67 -0.98 1.84
CA THR A 17 -6.36 0.31 1.72
C THR A 17 -5.37 1.47 1.62
N HIS A 18 -4.24 1.37 2.34
CA HIS A 18 -3.22 2.43 2.42
C HIS A 18 -1.92 2.07 1.69
N ARG A 19 -2.00 1.27 0.62
CA ARG A 19 -0.83 0.71 -0.05
C ARG A 19 0.18 1.74 -0.55
N GLY A 20 -0.21 3.01 -0.74
CA GLY A 20 0.68 4.10 -1.15
C GLY A 20 1.48 4.73 0.00
N ALA A 21 0.93 4.69 1.22
CA ALA A 21 1.55 5.28 2.40
C ALA A 21 2.35 4.27 3.22
N VAL A 22 1.95 3.00 3.22
CA VAL A 22 2.60 1.95 4.03
C VAL A 22 4.00 1.61 3.49
N GLY A 23 4.96 1.37 4.37
CA GLY A 23 6.35 1.03 4.07
C GLY A 23 6.64 -0.47 3.97
N CYS A 24 7.88 -0.83 3.60
CA CYS A 24 8.29 -2.24 3.44
C CYS A 24 8.25 -3.02 4.76
N ARG A 25 8.63 -2.39 5.88
CA ARG A 25 8.69 -3.06 7.19
C ARG A 25 7.32 -3.60 7.62
N ALA A 26 6.27 -2.79 7.53
CA ALA A 26 4.90 -3.21 7.82
C ALA A 26 4.47 -4.39 6.94
N ARG A 27 4.74 -4.33 5.62
CA ARG A 27 4.42 -5.41 4.68
C ARG A 27 5.17 -6.71 4.98
N THR A 28 6.46 -6.63 5.35
CA THR A 28 7.24 -7.81 5.74
C THR A 28 6.65 -8.48 6.97
N ARG A 29 6.29 -7.70 8.01
CA ARG A 29 5.68 -8.26 9.23
C ARG A 29 4.33 -8.91 8.96
N LEU A 30 3.53 -8.33 8.06
CA LEU A 30 2.28 -8.96 7.62
C LEU A 30 2.53 -10.29 6.92
N ALA A 31 3.49 -10.35 6.00
CA ALA A 31 3.83 -11.59 5.28
C ALA A 31 4.33 -12.69 6.23
N GLU A 32 5.12 -12.33 7.25
CA GLU A 32 5.54 -13.27 8.29
C GLU A 32 4.35 -13.76 9.13
N ALA A 33 3.42 -12.88 9.49
CA ALA A 33 2.21 -13.24 10.22
C ALA A 33 1.36 -14.25 9.43
N GLU A 34 1.14 -14.00 8.13
CA GLU A 34 0.42 -14.89 7.22
C GLU A 34 1.11 -16.26 7.08
N ARG A 35 2.44 -16.28 7.03
CA ARG A 35 3.25 -17.51 7.00
C ARG A 35 3.05 -18.34 8.27
N HIS A 36 3.09 -17.71 9.44
CA HIS A 36 2.87 -18.40 10.73
C HIS A 36 1.45 -18.94 10.84
N LEU A 37 0.45 -18.19 10.37
CA LEU A 37 -0.93 -18.62 10.37
C LEU A 37 -1.17 -19.79 9.41
N THR A 38 -0.52 -19.78 8.24
CA THR A 38 -0.54 -20.89 7.29
C THR A 38 0.12 -22.13 7.88
N ARG A 39 1.26 -21.99 8.56
CA ARG A 39 1.88 -23.09 9.32
C ARG A 39 0.90 -23.67 10.34
N ALA A 40 0.28 -22.83 11.17
CA ALA A 40 -0.67 -23.27 12.19
C ALA A 40 -1.88 -24.04 11.61
N ARG A 41 -2.29 -23.72 10.37
CA ARG A 41 -3.37 -24.43 9.66
C ARG A 41 -2.95 -25.79 9.11
N GLY A 42 -1.66 -25.99 8.84
CA GLY A 42 -1.12 -27.24 8.30
C GLY A 42 -0.69 -28.25 9.35
N LEU A 43 -0.69 -27.89 10.64
CA LEU A 43 -0.30 -28.79 11.72
C LEU A 43 -1.42 -29.80 12.04
N PRO A 44 -1.07 -31.05 12.41
CA PRO A 44 -1.99 -32.04 12.96
C PRO A 44 -2.74 -31.56 14.20
N ALA A 45 -3.96 -32.05 14.41
CA ALA A 45 -4.82 -31.62 15.51
C ALA A 45 -4.29 -31.97 16.91
N ASP A 46 -3.47 -33.00 17.02
CA ASP A 46 -2.79 -33.44 18.24
C ASP A 46 -1.56 -32.58 18.59
N GLU A 47 -1.05 -31.77 17.67
CA GLU A 47 0.05 -30.82 17.89
C GLU A 47 -0.42 -29.47 18.46
N GLY A 48 -1.35 -29.50 19.43
CA GLY A 48 -2.00 -28.31 19.99
C GLY A 48 -1.02 -27.24 20.50
N ARG A 49 0.12 -27.64 21.10
CA ARG A 49 1.15 -26.71 21.58
C ARG A 49 1.83 -25.95 20.43
N GLU A 50 2.13 -26.64 19.32
CA GLU A 50 2.73 -25.99 18.15
C GLU A 50 1.73 -25.07 17.45
N ILE A 51 0.46 -25.48 17.36
CA ILE A 51 -0.63 -24.64 16.84
C ILE A 51 -0.76 -23.35 17.66
N LEU A 52 -0.73 -23.45 18.98
CA LEU A 52 -0.80 -22.29 19.88
C LEU A 52 0.41 -21.37 19.70
N SER A 53 1.63 -21.91 19.66
CA SER A 53 2.85 -21.13 19.43
C SER A 53 2.81 -20.40 18.08
N ALA A 54 2.51 -21.11 16.99
CA ALA A 54 2.44 -20.54 15.66
C ALA A 54 1.33 -19.46 15.55
N THR A 55 0.18 -19.70 16.17
CA THR A 55 -0.91 -18.71 16.23
C THR A 55 -0.51 -17.47 17.04
N GLY A 56 0.22 -17.63 18.15
CA GLY A 56 0.73 -16.52 18.96
C GLY A 56 1.75 -15.66 18.22
N HIS A 57 2.66 -16.28 17.48
CA HIS A 57 3.60 -15.55 16.61
C HIS A 57 2.86 -14.78 15.51
N ALA A 58 1.84 -15.38 14.88
CA ALA A 58 1.03 -14.70 13.89
C ALA A 58 0.32 -13.46 14.46
N ASP A 59 -0.28 -13.57 15.65
CA ASP A 59 -0.95 -12.44 16.32
C ASP A 59 0.03 -11.30 16.63
N SER A 60 1.18 -11.63 17.22
CA SER A 60 2.20 -10.63 17.57
C SER A 60 2.75 -9.90 16.33
N LEU A 61 3.01 -10.63 15.25
CA LEU A 61 3.51 -10.04 13.99
C LEU A 61 2.43 -9.18 13.31
N ALA A 62 1.17 -9.60 13.33
CA ALA A 62 0.06 -8.84 12.75
C ALA A 62 -0.15 -7.51 13.49
N ARG A 63 -0.11 -7.50 14.82
CA ARG A 63 -0.16 -6.26 15.63
C ARG A 63 0.99 -5.32 15.30
N GLN A 64 2.21 -5.85 15.15
CA GLN A 64 3.38 -5.06 14.76
C GLN A 64 3.24 -4.49 13.35
N ALA A 65 2.73 -5.29 12.40
CA ALA A 65 2.47 -4.84 11.04
C ALA A 65 1.45 -3.69 11.03
N ARG A 66 0.38 -3.82 11.81
CA ARG A 66 -0.67 -2.80 11.94
C ARG A 66 -0.12 -1.51 12.55
N ALA A 67 0.60 -1.58 13.67
CA ALA A 67 1.17 -0.41 14.32
C ALA A 67 2.16 0.35 13.40
N LEU A 68 3.01 -0.38 12.67
CA LEU A 68 3.91 0.21 11.68
C LEU A 68 3.13 0.86 10.53
N ALA A 69 2.11 0.19 10.01
CA ALA A 69 1.29 0.74 8.93
C ALA A 69 0.52 2.00 9.37
N GLU A 70 -0.01 2.02 10.59
CA GLU A 70 -0.69 3.19 11.16
C GLU A 70 0.28 4.38 11.28
N HIS A 71 1.50 4.13 11.78
CA HIS A 71 2.55 5.14 11.83
C HIS A 71 2.94 5.66 10.44
N ASP A 72 3.17 4.77 9.47
CA ASP A 72 3.49 5.14 8.09
C ASP A 72 2.38 6.02 7.46
N VAL A 73 1.11 5.72 7.74
CA VAL A 73 -0.04 6.52 7.28
C VAL A 73 -0.07 7.88 7.96
N THR A 74 0.14 7.94 9.28
CA THR A 74 0.22 9.22 10.00
C THR A 74 1.34 10.10 9.47
N ASP A 75 2.53 9.53 9.25
CA ASP A 75 3.71 10.26 8.73
C ASP A 75 3.49 10.75 7.29
N TYR A 76 2.81 9.93 6.48
CA TYR A 76 2.41 10.30 5.13
C TYR A 76 1.41 11.47 5.11
N LEU A 77 0.41 11.48 6.00
CA LEU A 77 -0.60 12.53 6.10
C LEU A 77 -0.07 13.84 6.68
N THR A 78 0.86 13.77 7.63
CA THR A 78 1.46 14.94 8.30
C THR A 78 2.59 15.58 7.48
N GLY A 79 2.95 15.00 6.32
CA GLY A 79 3.91 15.59 5.38
C GLY A 79 5.38 15.30 5.72
N GLY A 80 5.66 14.36 6.62
CA GLY A 80 7.02 13.98 7.05
C GLY A 80 7.69 12.87 6.22
N GLY A 81 6.92 12.11 5.43
CA GLY A 81 7.43 10.94 4.70
C GLY A 81 7.62 11.13 3.19
N ALA A 82 8.88 11.16 2.73
CA ALA A 82 9.43 10.67 1.44
C ALA A 82 8.56 10.73 0.15
N GLY A 83 7.66 11.71 -0.02
CA GLY A 83 6.74 11.72 -1.15
C GLY A 83 6.10 13.07 -1.47
N ARG A 84 6.67 14.20 -1.01
CA ARG A 84 6.17 15.51 -1.43
C ARG A 84 6.72 15.85 -2.82
N PRO A 85 5.88 16.07 -3.85
CA PRO A 85 6.28 17.00 -4.91
C PRO A 85 6.59 18.34 -4.22
N ALA A 86 7.70 18.99 -4.60
CA ALA A 86 8.09 20.29 -4.08
C ALA A 86 6.89 21.25 -4.01
N PRO A 87 6.84 22.16 -3.01
CA PRO A 87 5.77 23.16 -2.95
C PRO A 87 5.70 23.83 -4.32
N TYR A 88 4.47 23.89 -4.86
CA TYR A 88 4.17 24.52 -6.13
C TYR A 88 4.88 25.87 -6.19
N ASP A 89 5.96 25.91 -6.97
CA ASP A 89 6.65 27.13 -7.31
C ASP A 89 5.90 27.71 -8.51
N PRO A 90 5.13 28.80 -8.33
CA PRO A 90 4.40 29.42 -9.42
C PRO A 90 5.33 29.96 -10.53
N GLU A 91 6.64 30.01 -10.30
CA GLU A 91 7.65 30.47 -11.27
C GLU A 91 8.30 29.31 -12.05
N ALA A 92 8.10 28.05 -11.62
CA ALA A 92 8.64 26.88 -12.30
C ALA A 92 7.81 26.54 -13.55
N SER A 93 8.10 27.23 -14.64
CA SER A 93 7.64 26.88 -15.99
C SER A 93 8.16 25.50 -16.41
N ARG A 94 7.44 24.42 -16.05
CA ARG A 94 7.35 23.12 -16.75
C ARG A 94 6.42 22.14 -16.00
N PRO A 95 5.49 21.44 -16.69
CA PRO A 95 4.54 20.55 -16.06
C PRO A 95 5.19 19.20 -15.72
N ALA A 96 5.89 19.13 -14.59
CA ALA A 96 6.30 17.87 -14.00
C ALA A 96 5.08 17.24 -13.30
N ARG A 97 4.44 16.31 -14.00
CA ARG A 97 3.62 15.19 -13.49
C ARG A 97 3.60 15.06 -11.96
N ALA A 98 2.74 15.85 -11.32
CA ALA A 98 2.41 15.76 -9.90
C ALA A 98 0.88 15.64 -9.78
N LEU A 99 0.34 14.56 -10.30
CA LEU A 99 -0.96 14.04 -9.89
C LEU A 99 -0.61 12.88 -8.95
N GLY A 100 -0.45 13.06 -7.65
CA GLY A 100 -1.24 13.91 -6.76
C GLY A 100 -2.16 13.02 -5.94
N GLY A 101 -1.55 12.32 -4.97
CA GLY A 101 -2.05 11.90 -3.65
C GLY A 101 -3.53 11.86 -3.28
N ALA A 102 -4.47 11.57 -4.18
CA ALA A 102 -5.92 11.57 -3.90
C ALA A 102 -6.60 10.18 -4.01
N LEU A 103 -5.88 9.09 -3.77
CA LEU A 103 -6.49 7.77 -3.54
C LEU A 103 -6.41 7.42 -2.05
N LEU A 104 -6.89 8.36 -1.23
CA LEU A 104 -7.23 8.12 0.16
C LEU A 104 -8.36 7.10 0.19
N GLY A 105 -8.22 6.07 1.04
CA GLY A 105 -8.94 4.82 0.96
C GLY A 105 -10.46 4.91 0.84
N GLY A 106 -11.02 3.91 0.16
CA GLY A 106 -12.38 3.44 0.41
C GLY A 106 -13.44 3.94 -0.54
N VAL A 107 -13.58 3.23 -1.67
CA VAL A 107 -14.82 2.59 -2.17
C VAL A 107 -14.70 2.46 -3.69
N ILE A 108 -14.57 1.21 -4.16
CA ILE A 108 -14.93 0.89 -5.55
C ILE A 108 -16.47 0.82 -5.55
N ILE A 109 -17.17 1.90 -5.88
CA ILE A 109 -18.56 1.76 -6.33
C ILE A 109 -18.46 1.21 -7.74
N ALA A 110 -18.79 -0.07 -7.89
CA ALA A 110 -19.07 -0.67 -9.18
C ALA A 110 -20.15 0.19 -9.87
N GLY A 111 -19.77 0.85 -10.97
CA GLY A 111 -20.72 1.47 -11.88
C GLY A 111 -20.71 2.99 -11.94
N LEU A 112 -19.58 3.59 -12.37
CA LEU A 112 -19.64 4.74 -13.29
C LEU A 112 -18.28 4.94 -13.98
N LEU A 113 -18.14 4.35 -15.18
CA LEU A 113 -17.10 4.71 -16.16
C LEU A 113 -17.30 6.20 -16.58
N PRO A 114 -16.23 6.93 -16.96
CA PRO A 114 -15.58 6.69 -18.23
C PRO A 114 -14.07 6.44 -18.13
N ALA A 115 -13.67 5.42 -18.88
CA ALA A 115 -12.30 5.15 -19.28
C ALA A 115 -11.68 6.35 -20.00
N THR A 116 -10.47 6.75 -19.60
CA THR A 116 -9.42 7.16 -20.53
C THR A 116 -8.05 6.70 -20.01
N PHE A 117 -7.78 5.40 -20.13
CA PHE A 117 -6.39 4.95 -20.28
C PHE A 117 -6.16 4.78 -21.78
N GLY A 118 -5.43 5.72 -22.38
CA GLY A 118 -5.02 5.68 -23.78
C GLY A 118 -3.75 6.49 -23.94
N GLY A 119 -2.61 5.80 -24.00
CA GLY A 119 -1.30 6.40 -24.21
C GLY A 119 -1.01 6.74 -25.68
N GLY A 120 0.12 7.42 -25.88
CA GLY A 120 0.89 7.35 -27.12
C GLY A 120 0.75 8.54 -28.07
N ALA A 121 1.64 9.52 -27.95
CA ALA A 121 2.07 10.35 -29.09
C ALA A 121 3.42 11.04 -28.80
N THR A 122 4.48 10.24 -28.74
CA THR A 122 5.83 10.70 -29.08
C THR A 122 5.97 10.70 -30.60
N ARG A 123 5.71 11.82 -31.27
CA ARG A 123 6.23 12.15 -32.61
C ARG A 123 5.97 13.62 -32.91
N GLY A 124 7.02 14.37 -33.26
CA GLY A 124 6.87 15.77 -33.70
C GLY A 124 8.01 16.68 -33.31
N ARG A 125 9.25 16.24 -33.48
CA ARG A 125 10.37 17.15 -33.72
C ARG A 125 11.08 16.68 -34.97
N LEU A 126 11.44 17.64 -35.81
CA LEU A 126 12.06 17.58 -37.15
C LEU A 126 11.07 17.83 -38.30
N ALA A 127 11.47 18.77 -39.17
CA ALA A 127 10.76 19.41 -40.29
C ALA A 127 9.91 20.63 -39.86
N ASP A 128 10.16 21.85 -40.33
CA ASP A 128 11.11 22.32 -41.33
C ASP A 128 11.17 23.85 -41.21
N GLY A 129 12.33 24.42 -41.51
CA GLY A 129 12.43 25.86 -41.75
C GLY A 129 11.89 26.15 -43.14
N ALA A 130 11.06 27.19 -43.28
CA ALA A 130 10.90 27.87 -44.56
C ALA A 130 10.38 29.28 -44.31
N GLU A 131 11.20 30.21 -44.76
CA GLU A 131 10.97 31.65 -44.81
C GLU A 131 9.84 31.99 -45.80
N GLY A 132 9.22 33.15 -45.59
CA GLY A 132 8.25 33.79 -46.47
C GLY A 132 7.92 35.20 -45.99
#